data_AF-A0A1W9KZY2-F1
#
_entry.id   AF-A0A1W9KZY2-F1
#
_cell.length_a   1.000
_cell.length_b   1.000
_cell.length_c   1.000
_cell.angle_alpha   90.00
_cell.angle_beta   90.00
_cell.angle_gamma   90.00
#
_symmetry.space_group_name_H-M   'P 1'
#
loop_
_entity.id
_entity.type
_entity.pdbx_description
1 polymer ?
#
loop_
_entity_poly.entity_id
_entity_poly.type
_entity_poly.pdbx_seq_one_letter_code
_entity_poly.pdbx_strand_id
1 'polypeptide(L)'
;MTLATSLQAQLAPEDPDWKESEAPTPPAFSVDKLLPLAMPPYVSLTFGIDPATLTIAADGIVRYVVVARNAGGSINAMYEGIRCSTGEVKTYARAGNSGVWSVVAEPQWRGLTDNLPSKHAWVFARQAACDGRAAAASTTADIVKALKK
;
A
#
# COMPACT_ATOMS: atom_id res chain seq x y z
N MET A 1 -28.07 -21.24 30.65
CA MET A 1 -27.18 -20.07 30.53
C MET A 1 -26.15 -20.40 29.47
N THR A 2 -26.44 -20.04 28.21
CA THR A 2 -25.53 -20.21 27.07
C THR A 2 -24.55 -19.05 27.07
N LEU A 3 -23.29 -19.32 27.39
CA LEU A 3 -22.22 -18.33 27.31
C LEU A 3 -21.83 -18.18 25.83
N ALA A 4 -22.22 -17.07 25.23
CA ALA A 4 -21.68 -16.63 23.95
C ALA A 4 -20.24 -16.15 24.18
N THR A 5 -19.26 -16.90 23.67
CA THR A 5 -17.87 -16.47 23.61
C THR A 5 -17.74 -15.40 22.53
N SER A 6 -17.68 -14.14 22.95
CA SER A 6 -17.24 -13.03 22.11
C SER A 6 -15.78 -13.26 21.72
N LEU A 7 -15.54 -13.59 20.45
CA LEU A 7 -14.22 -13.67 19.86
C LEU A 7 -13.65 -12.25 19.74
N GLN A 8 -12.99 -11.78 20.79
CA GLN A 8 -12.12 -10.61 20.67
C GLN A 8 -10.94 -11.05 19.81
N ALA A 9 -10.79 -10.43 18.64
CA ALA A 9 -9.59 -10.54 17.83
C ALA A 9 -8.42 -9.94 18.64
N GLN A 10 -7.82 -10.74 19.51
CA GLN A 10 -6.53 -10.42 20.11
C GLN A 10 -5.54 -10.31 18.96
N LEU A 11 -5.09 -9.07 18.71
CA LEU A 11 -4.00 -8.75 17.81
C LEU A 11 -2.88 -9.75 18.07
N ALA A 12 -2.61 -10.63 17.10
CA ALA A 12 -1.56 -11.62 17.26
C ALA A 12 -0.24 -10.88 17.54
N PRO A 13 0.55 -11.32 18.53
CA PRO A 13 1.90 -10.81 18.70
C PRO A 13 2.68 -10.97 17.40
N GLU A 14 3.63 -10.07 17.14
CA GLU A 14 4.45 -10.15 15.94
C GLU A 14 5.14 -11.51 15.85
N ASP A 15 4.98 -12.19 14.71
CA ASP A 15 5.60 -13.48 14.47
C ASP A 15 7.12 -13.29 14.30
N PRO A 16 7.95 -13.78 15.23
CA PRO A 16 9.41 -13.62 15.17
C PRO A 16 10.03 -14.38 13.99
N ASP A 17 9.32 -15.37 13.43
CA ASP A 17 9.74 -16.14 12.26
C ASP A 17 9.16 -15.59 10.96
N TRP A 18 8.46 -14.44 11.01
CA TRP A 18 7.87 -13.82 9.84
C TRP A 18 8.93 -13.56 8.78
N LYS A 19 8.63 -14.01 7.56
CA LYS A 19 9.43 -13.72 6.37
C LYS A 19 8.51 -13.23 5.29
N GLU A 20 8.94 -12.15 4.65
CA GLU A 20 8.31 -11.65 3.44
C GLU A 20 8.31 -12.75 2.36
N SER A 21 7.14 -13.02 1.79
CA SER A 21 6.97 -13.80 0.58
C SER A 21 7.69 -13.12 -0.59
N GLU A 22 8.20 -13.88 -1.54
CA GLU A 22 8.81 -13.31 -2.74
C GLU A 22 7.82 -12.35 -3.41
N ALA A 23 8.26 -11.10 -3.62
CA ALA A 23 7.43 -10.12 -4.30
C ALA A 23 7.32 -10.53 -5.78
N PRO A 24 6.09 -10.63 -6.33
CA PRO A 24 5.96 -10.95 -7.75
C PRO A 24 6.57 -9.82 -8.59
N THR A 25 6.90 -10.14 -9.85
CA THR A 25 7.37 -9.14 -10.82
C THR A 25 6.42 -7.94 -10.82
N PRO A 26 6.94 -6.70 -10.85
CA PRO A 26 6.11 -5.51 -10.87
C PRO A 26 5.04 -5.60 -11.98
N PRO A 27 3.75 -5.44 -11.65
CA PRO A 27 2.69 -5.69 -12.60
C PRO A 27 2.63 -4.59 -13.68
N ALA A 28 1.97 -4.89 -14.80
CA ALA A 28 1.49 -3.84 -15.68
C ALA A 28 0.49 -2.94 -14.91
N PHE A 29 0.52 -1.64 -15.16
CA PHE A 29 -0.33 -0.67 -14.48
C PHE A 29 -0.97 0.31 -15.46
N SER A 30 -2.11 0.85 -15.07
CA SER A 30 -2.93 1.79 -15.81
C SER A 30 -2.91 3.16 -15.15
N VAL A 31 -2.50 4.17 -15.91
CA VAL A 31 -2.56 5.57 -15.50
C VAL A 31 -4.00 6.13 -15.57
N ASP A 32 -4.88 5.58 -16.39
CA ASP A 32 -6.21 6.17 -16.62
C ASP A 32 -7.30 5.72 -15.63
N LYS A 33 -6.98 4.76 -14.75
CA LYS A 33 -7.96 4.08 -13.88
C LYS A 33 -7.63 4.22 -12.39
N LEU A 34 -6.84 5.23 -12.05
CA LEU A 34 -6.36 5.42 -10.69
C LEU A 34 -7.50 5.86 -9.76
N LEU A 35 -7.53 5.26 -8.58
CA LEU A 35 -8.35 5.73 -7.47
C LEU A 35 -7.54 6.74 -6.65
N PRO A 36 -8.04 7.98 -6.44
CA PRO A 36 -7.25 9.05 -5.86
C PRO A 36 -6.98 8.84 -4.37
N LEU A 37 -5.78 9.25 -3.95
CA LEU A 37 -5.46 9.42 -2.53
C LEU A 37 -5.81 10.84 -2.09
N ALA A 38 -6.44 10.98 -0.93
CA ALA A 38 -6.81 12.27 -0.34
C ALA A 38 -5.58 12.95 0.28
N MET A 39 -4.72 13.49 -0.57
CA MET A 39 -3.47 14.11 -0.15
C MET A 39 -3.70 15.47 0.53
N PRO A 40 -2.91 15.82 1.56
CA PRO A 40 -3.02 17.13 2.19
C PRO A 40 -2.74 18.29 1.20
N PRO A 41 -3.42 19.45 1.33
CA PRO A 41 -3.39 20.51 0.32
C PRO A 41 -2.01 21.10 0.00
N TYR A 42 -1.05 20.99 0.92
CA TYR A 42 0.31 21.49 0.72
C TYR A 42 1.20 20.55 -0.13
N VAL A 43 0.69 19.38 -0.53
CA VAL A 43 1.38 18.47 -1.44
C VAL A 43 0.99 18.81 -2.87
N SER A 44 1.96 19.24 -3.68
CA SER A 44 1.73 19.63 -5.08
C SER A 44 1.55 18.44 -6.04
N LEU A 45 1.98 17.25 -5.63
CA LEU A 45 1.79 16.02 -6.39
C LEU A 45 0.41 15.41 -6.09
N THR A 46 -0.27 14.98 -7.14
CA THR A 46 -1.46 14.11 -7.01
C THR A 46 -1.02 12.66 -7.02
N PHE A 47 -1.75 11.80 -6.30
CA PHE A 47 -1.44 10.38 -6.20
C PHE A 47 -2.72 9.57 -6.40
N GLY A 48 -2.58 8.41 -7.03
CA GLY A 48 -3.66 7.43 -7.08
C GLY A 48 -3.16 6.01 -7.19
N ILE A 49 -3.98 5.07 -6.72
CA ILE A 49 -3.71 3.63 -6.72
C ILE A 49 -4.32 3.02 -7.97
N ASP A 50 -3.59 2.18 -8.68
CA ASP A 50 -4.18 1.34 -9.73
C ASP A 50 -4.87 0.13 -9.08
N PRO A 51 -6.21 0.05 -9.10
CA PRO A 51 -6.94 -1.02 -8.42
C PRO A 51 -6.66 -2.41 -8.99
N ALA A 52 -6.23 -2.52 -10.25
CA ALA A 52 -5.93 -3.81 -10.88
C ALA A 52 -4.63 -4.44 -10.35
N THR A 53 -3.79 -3.66 -9.66
CA THR A 53 -2.50 -4.10 -9.12
C THR A 53 -2.55 -4.52 -7.66
N LEU A 54 -3.71 -4.28 -6.99
CA LEU A 54 -3.87 -4.57 -5.57
C LEU A 54 -3.84 -6.08 -5.32
N THR A 55 -3.00 -6.48 -4.38
CA THR A 55 -3.00 -7.84 -3.82
C THR A 55 -2.83 -7.79 -2.30
N ILE A 56 -3.41 -8.75 -1.60
CA ILE A 56 -3.15 -9.01 -0.18
C ILE A 56 -2.42 -10.34 -0.14
N ALA A 57 -1.14 -10.31 0.21
CA ALA A 57 -0.32 -11.50 0.29
C ALA A 57 -0.58 -12.27 1.59
N ALA A 58 -0.28 -13.57 1.58
CA ALA A 58 -0.50 -14.45 2.73
C ALA A 58 0.32 -14.06 3.97
N ASP A 59 1.42 -13.32 3.76
CA ASP A 59 2.27 -12.74 4.81
C ASP A 59 1.74 -11.41 5.39
N GLY A 60 0.55 -10.98 4.95
CA GLY A 60 -0.13 -9.77 5.43
C GLY A 60 0.29 -8.47 4.72
N ILE A 61 1.11 -8.54 3.66
CA ILE A 61 1.49 -7.36 2.89
C ILE A 61 0.39 -6.98 1.91
N VAL A 62 -0.02 -5.71 1.92
CA VAL A 62 -0.83 -5.10 0.85
C VAL A 62 0.12 -4.58 -0.22
N ARG A 63 0.17 -5.23 -1.38
CA ARG A 63 1.00 -4.80 -2.53
C ARG A 63 0.16 -4.05 -3.55
N TYR A 64 0.72 -2.99 -4.12
CA TYR A 64 -0.01 -2.06 -4.99
C TYR A 64 0.93 -1.25 -5.86
N VAL A 65 0.40 -0.72 -6.96
CA VAL A 65 1.02 0.37 -7.71
C VAL A 65 0.34 1.68 -7.37
N VAL A 66 1.15 2.65 -6.95
CA VAL A 66 0.76 4.05 -6.80
C VAL A 66 1.42 4.87 -7.91
N VAL A 67 0.69 5.83 -8.46
CA VAL A 67 1.21 6.76 -9.47
C VAL A 67 1.09 8.17 -8.94
N ALA A 68 2.23 8.86 -8.87
CA ALA A 68 2.33 10.28 -8.61
C ALA A 68 2.31 11.07 -9.93
N ARG A 69 1.63 12.20 -9.96
CA ARG A 69 1.66 13.16 -11.08
C ARG A 69 1.95 14.57 -10.62
N ASN A 70 2.81 15.25 -11.36
CA ASN A 70 3.01 16.69 -11.22
C ASN A 70 2.07 17.48 -12.14
N ALA A 71 2.01 18.80 -11.96
CA ALA A 71 1.20 19.69 -12.78
C ALA A 71 1.63 19.73 -14.26
N GLY A 72 2.88 19.36 -14.58
CA GLY A 72 3.40 19.28 -15.94
C GLY A 72 3.11 17.94 -16.65
N GLY A 73 2.36 17.03 -16.02
CA GLY A 73 2.00 15.73 -16.60
C GLY A 73 3.10 14.66 -16.55
N SER A 74 4.25 14.94 -15.92
CA SER A 74 5.23 13.88 -15.64
C SER A 74 4.67 12.93 -14.58
N ILE A 75 4.91 11.64 -14.78
CA ILE A 75 4.43 10.60 -13.88
C ILE A 75 5.60 9.85 -13.25
N ASN A 76 5.40 9.43 -12.01
CA ASN A 76 6.29 8.52 -11.31
C ASN A 76 5.41 7.44 -10.67
N ALA A 77 5.54 6.20 -11.14
CA ALA A 77 4.85 5.05 -10.60
C ALA A 77 5.79 4.28 -9.67
N MET A 78 5.25 3.78 -8.56
CA MET A 78 5.97 2.97 -7.60
C MET A 78 5.19 1.69 -7.32
N TYR A 79 5.85 0.55 -7.45
CA TYR A 79 5.34 -0.72 -6.96
C TYR A 79 5.80 -0.88 -5.52
N GLU A 80 4.84 -0.90 -4.59
CA GLU A 80 5.08 -0.82 -3.15
C GLU A 80 4.32 -1.93 -2.40
N GLY A 81 4.78 -2.22 -1.19
CA GLY A 81 4.11 -3.07 -0.22
C GLY A 81 3.97 -2.34 1.10
N ILE A 82 2.80 -2.39 1.72
CA ILE A 82 2.58 -1.93 3.10
C ILE A 82 2.39 -3.15 4.01
N ARG A 83 3.15 -3.17 5.09
CA ARG A 83 2.99 -4.13 6.19
C ARG A 83 2.29 -3.42 7.35
N CYS A 84 0.97 -3.59 7.44
CA CYS A 84 0.16 -2.89 8.43
C CYS A 84 0.52 -3.26 9.89
N SER A 85 1.05 -4.46 10.12
CA SER A 85 1.40 -4.93 11.48
C SER A 85 2.50 -4.09 12.13
N THR A 86 3.54 -3.75 11.36
CA THR A 86 4.65 -2.90 11.79
C THR A 86 4.51 -1.44 11.40
N GLY A 87 3.54 -1.11 10.53
CA GLY A 87 3.38 0.24 10.02
C GLY A 87 4.54 0.63 9.11
N GLU A 88 4.98 -0.29 8.25
CA GLU A 88 6.11 -0.09 7.34
C GLU A 88 5.67 -0.14 5.88
N VAL A 89 6.46 0.51 5.02
CA VAL A 89 6.34 0.46 3.56
C VAL A 89 7.68 0.08 2.93
N LYS A 90 7.61 -0.69 1.86
CA LYS A 90 8.74 -1.05 1.00
C LYS A 90 8.43 -0.67 -0.44
N THR A 91 9.42 -0.12 -1.16
CA THR A 91 9.31 0.14 -2.60
C THR A 91 10.16 -0.87 -3.36
N TYR A 92 9.53 -1.69 -4.21
CA TYR A 92 10.17 -2.75 -4.98
C TYR A 92 10.68 -2.28 -6.35
N ALA A 93 9.92 -1.40 -7.00
CA ALA A 93 10.27 -0.89 -8.32
C ALA A 93 9.69 0.50 -8.56
N ARG A 94 10.28 1.23 -9.52
CA ARG A 94 9.83 2.55 -9.97
C ARG A 94 9.74 2.62 -11.49
N ALA A 95 8.81 3.37 -12.02
CA ALA A 95 8.70 3.64 -13.45
C ALA A 95 8.39 5.13 -13.68
N GLY A 96 9.02 5.71 -14.71
CA GLY A 96 8.70 7.06 -15.17
C GLY A 96 7.65 7.05 -16.29
N ASN A 97 7.61 8.11 -17.09
CA ASN A 97 6.69 8.26 -18.23
C ASN A 97 6.76 7.12 -19.27
N SER A 98 7.88 6.39 -19.38
CA SER A 98 8.00 5.24 -20.28
C SER A 98 7.19 4.02 -19.83
N GLY A 99 6.76 3.98 -18.56
CA GLY A 99 6.12 2.80 -17.97
C GLY A 99 7.06 1.62 -17.73
N VAL A 100 8.34 1.73 -18.08
CA VAL A 100 9.33 0.66 -17.89
C VAL A 100 9.79 0.63 -16.44
N TRP A 101 9.69 -0.54 -15.82
CA TRP A 101 10.12 -0.76 -14.45
C TRP A 101 11.64 -0.76 -14.30
N SER A 102 12.11 0.00 -13.31
CA SER A 102 13.43 -0.10 -12.73
C SER A 102 13.29 -0.73 -11.34
N VAL A 103 13.81 -1.95 -11.19
CA VAL A 103 13.76 -2.70 -9.93
C VAL A 103 14.74 -2.09 -8.93
N VAL A 104 14.31 -1.94 -7.68
CA VAL A 104 15.17 -1.54 -6.57
C VAL A 104 16.00 -2.75 -6.18
N ALA A 105 17.34 -2.65 -6.31
CA ALA A 105 18.23 -3.78 -6.06
C ALA A 105 18.13 -4.31 -4.62
N GLU A 106 18.02 -3.41 -3.63
CA GLU A 106 17.96 -3.76 -2.21
C GLU A 106 16.80 -3.04 -1.53
N PRO A 107 15.55 -3.49 -1.73
CA PRO A 107 14.38 -2.79 -1.23
C PRO A 107 14.24 -2.95 0.29
N GLN A 108 14.27 -1.83 1.01
CA GLN A 108 14.19 -1.78 2.46
C GLN A 108 12.77 -1.44 2.96
N TRP A 109 12.39 -2.05 4.09
CA TRP A 109 11.26 -1.58 4.89
C TRP A 109 11.61 -0.25 5.55
N ARG A 110 10.67 0.69 5.54
CA ARG A 110 10.78 1.99 6.19
C ARG A 110 9.50 2.29 6.93
N GLY A 111 9.59 2.90 8.11
CA GLY A 111 8.42 3.29 8.89
C GLY A 111 7.58 4.31 8.14
N LEU A 112 6.26 4.14 8.17
CA LEU A 112 5.30 5.08 7.58
C LEU A 112 5.34 6.46 8.26
N THR A 113 5.94 6.55 9.45
CA THR A 113 6.06 7.77 10.27
C THR A 113 7.51 8.17 10.53
N ASP A 114 8.48 7.60 9.82
CA ASP A 114 9.90 7.99 9.96
C ASP A 114 10.13 9.45 9.55
N ASN A 115 11.34 9.97 9.82
CA ASN A 115 11.70 11.39 9.65
C ASN A 115 11.54 11.93 8.21
N LEU A 116 11.44 11.05 7.20
CA LEU A 116 11.09 11.36 5.82
C LEU A 116 10.05 10.35 5.31
N PRO A 117 8.80 10.44 5.78
CA PRO A 117 7.82 9.41 5.54
C PRO A 117 7.38 9.45 4.08
N SER A 118 7.15 8.28 3.52
CA SER A 118 6.49 8.14 2.23
C SER A 118 5.03 8.58 2.39
N LYS A 119 4.78 9.89 2.22
CA LYS A 119 3.51 10.49 2.66
C LYS A 119 2.29 9.91 1.95
N HIS A 120 2.42 9.55 0.67
CA HIS A 120 1.36 8.86 -0.06
C HIS A 120 1.08 7.47 0.52
N ALA A 121 2.11 6.73 0.93
CA ALA A 121 1.94 5.42 1.55
C ALA A 121 1.24 5.54 2.91
N TRP A 122 1.59 6.55 3.72
CA TRP A 122 0.90 6.81 4.98
C TRP A 122 -0.58 7.21 4.77
N VAL A 123 -0.86 8.04 3.76
CA VAL A 123 -2.24 8.40 3.39
C VAL A 123 -3.00 7.14 2.94
N PHE A 124 -2.42 6.32 2.06
CA PHE A 124 -3.05 5.09 1.60
C PHE A 124 -3.30 4.10 2.75
N ALA A 125 -2.32 3.91 3.63
CA ALA A 125 -2.45 3.07 4.83
C ALA A 125 -3.66 3.48 5.66
N ARG A 126 -3.84 4.78 5.93
CA ARG A 126 -4.94 5.30 6.74
C ARG A 126 -6.28 5.36 6.00
N GLN A 127 -6.26 5.64 4.70
CA GLN A 127 -7.47 5.83 3.91
C GLN A 127 -8.12 4.49 3.58
N ALA A 128 -7.33 3.45 3.28
CA ALA A 128 -7.87 2.21 2.75
C ALA A 128 -7.05 0.93 3.00
N ALA A 129 -5.72 1.00 3.16
CA ALA A 129 -4.91 -0.22 3.19
C ALA A 129 -4.90 -0.91 4.56
N CYS A 130 -4.95 -0.15 5.67
CA CYS A 130 -4.83 -0.66 7.03
C CYS A 130 -6.02 -0.29 7.93
N ASP A 131 -6.40 -1.22 8.81
CA ASP A 131 -7.27 -1.00 9.98
C ASP A 131 -6.48 -1.41 11.23
N GLY A 132 -6.03 -0.41 12.00
CA GLY A 132 -5.06 -0.61 13.06
C GLY A 132 -3.78 -1.27 12.54
N ARG A 133 -3.48 -2.47 13.05
CA ARG A 133 -2.30 -3.28 12.69
C ARG A 133 -2.59 -4.38 11.65
N ALA A 134 -3.80 -4.41 11.11
CA ALA A 134 -4.18 -5.37 10.07
C ALA A 134 -4.42 -4.65 8.75
N ALA A 135 -4.46 -5.40 7.65
CA ALA A 135 -5.04 -4.89 6.41
C ALA A 135 -6.50 -4.46 6.69
N ALA A 136 -6.95 -3.34 6.13
CA ALA A 136 -8.28 -2.78 6.44
C ALA A 136 -9.45 -3.68 6.02
N ALA A 137 -9.13 -4.69 5.22
CA ALA A 137 -10.03 -5.40 4.37
C ALA A 137 -9.58 -6.85 4.27
N SER A 138 -10.52 -7.78 4.27
CA SER A 138 -10.24 -9.18 3.98
C SER A 138 -10.07 -9.42 2.47
N THR A 139 -10.47 -8.47 1.61
CA THR A 139 -10.39 -8.58 0.15
C THR A 139 -9.88 -7.29 -0.51
N THR A 140 -9.29 -7.38 -1.69
CA THR A 140 -8.88 -6.19 -2.46
C THR A 140 -10.07 -5.33 -2.88
N ALA A 141 -11.25 -5.93 -3.06
CA ALA A 141 -12.50 -5.22 -3.39
C ALA A 141 -12.92 -4.26 -2.27
N ASP A 142 -12.70 -4.62 -1.01
CA ASP A 142 -12.99 -3.75 0.13
C ASP A 142 -12.02 -2.56 0.20
N ILE A 143 -10.74 -2.76 -0.11
CA ILE A 143 -9.75 -1.65 -0.25
C ILE A 143 -10.21 -0.69 -1.35
N VAL A 144 -10.60 -1.24 -2.51
CA VAL A 144 -11.14 -0.45 -3.64
C VAL A 144 -12.39 0.32 -3.25
N LYS A 145 -13.28 -0.27 -2.45
CA LYS A 145 -14.48 0.39 -1.93
C LYS A 145 -14.10 1.52 -0.98
N ALA A 146 -13.11 1.33 -0.10
CA ALA A 146 -12.64 2.36 0.82
C ALA A 146 -12.02 3.56 0.09
N LEU A 147 -11.25 3.33 -0.97
CA LEU A 147 -10.67 4.38 -1.82
C LEU A 147 -11.71 5.23 -2.58
N LYS A 148 -12.92 4.72 -2.77
CA LYS A 148 -14.01 5.41 -3.50
C LYS A 148 -14.96 6.21 -2.60
N LYS A 149 -14.80 6.12 -1.28
CA LYS A 149 -15.59 6.90 -0.32
C LYS A 149 -15.04 8.32 -0.23
#